data_AF-A0A2E7D6X7-F1
#
_entry.id   AF-A0A2E7D6X7-F1
#
_cell.length_a   1.000
_cell.length_b   1.000
_cell.length_c   1.000
_cell.angle_alpha   90.00
_cell.angle_beta   90.00
_cell.angle_gamma   90.00
#
_symmetry.space_group_name_H-M   'P 1'
#
loop_
_entity.id
_entity.type
_entity.pdbx_description
1 polymer ?
#
loop_
_entity_poly.entity_id
_entity_poly.type
_entity_poly.pdbx_seq_one_letter_code
_entity_poly.pdbx_strand_id
1 'polypeptide(L)' 'MARSYQLQYIGWIQVAKRELTKRKRVTESIALLDQGKKRGMK' A
#
# COMPACT_ATOMS: atom_id res chain seq x y z
N MET A 1 -8.10 10.99 11.85
CA MET A 1 -7.75 9.64 11.33
C MET A 1 -6.88 9.78 10.08
N ALA A 2 -5.57 9.55 10.14
CA ALA A 2 -4.69 9.59 8.94
C ALA A 2 -3.58 8.52 8.99
N ARG A 3 -3.12 8.14 10.19
CA ARG A 3 -2.06 7.13 10.39
C ARG A 3 -2.46 5.70 9.99
N SER A 4 -3.75 5.39 9.98
CA SER A 4 -4.27 4.03 9.76
C SER A 4 -4.08 3.54 8.33
N TYR A 5 -4.10 4.44 7.34
CA TYR A 5 -4.00 4.10 5.92
C TYR A 5 -2.58 3.76 5.51
N GLN A 6 -1.62 4.62 5.87
CA GLN A 6 -0.20 4.39 5.59
C GLN A 6 0.29 3.08 6.23
N LEU A 7 -0.11 2.80 7.47
CA LEU A 7 0.27 1.55 8.14
C LEU A 7 -0.32 0.31 7.45
N GLN A 8 -1.55 0.40 6.93
CA GLN A 8 -2.16 -0.69 6.15
C GLN A 8 -1.39 -0.98 4.86
N TYR A 9 -1.01 0.08 4.11
CA TYR A 9 -0.20 -0.06 2.91
C TYR A 9 1.19 -0.63 3.22
N ILE A 10 1.85 -0.13 4.28
CA ILE A 10 3.17 -0.63 4.72
C ILE A 10 3.09 -2.12 5.07
N GLY A 11 2.08 -2.55 5.84
CA GLY A 11 1.88 -3.97 6.17
C GLY A 11 1.66 -4.83 4.93
N TRP A 12 0.85 -4.37 3.99
CA TRP A 12 0.60 -5.07 2.74
C TRP A 12 1.82 -5.12 1.80
N ILE A 13 2.65 -4.08 1.79
CA ILE A 13 3.92 -4.10 1.07
C ILE A 13 4.90 -5.08 1.75
N GLN A 14 4.99 -5.06 3.07
CA GLN A 14 5.88 -5.92 3.86
C GLN A 14 5.55 -7.42 3.71
N VAL A 15 4.28 -7.79 3.58
CA VAL A 15 3.87 -9.20 3.42
C VAL A 15 4.35 -9.83 2.10
N ALA A 16 4.71 -9.02 1.09
CA ALA A 16 5.21 -9.54 -0.18
C ALA A 16 6.65 -10.07 -0.03
N LYS A 17 6.85 -11.37 -0.29
CA LYS A 17 8.19 -12.00 -0.18
C LYS A 17 9.14 -11.62 -1.32
N ARG A 18 8.63 -11.22 -2.48
CA ARG A 18 9.42 -10.87 -3.68
C ARG A 18 9.59 -9.35 -3.78
N GLU A 19 10.82 -8.89 -3.96
CA GLU A 19 11.12 -7.46 -4.11
C GLU A 19 10.44 -6.81 -5.31
N LEU A 20 10.31 -7.52 -6.43
CA LEU A 20 9.53 -7.07 -7.59
C LEU A 20 8.08 -6.76 -7.22
N THR A 21 7.46 -7.60 -6.38
CA THR A 21 6.10 -7.39 -5.89
C THR A 21 6.06 -6.24 -4.89
N LYS A 22 7.06 -6.09 -4.02
CA LYS A 22 7.17 -4.93 -3.13
C LYS A 22 7.22 -3.63 -3.92
N ARG A 23 8.06 -3.53 -4.95
CA ARG A 23 8.15 -2.33 -5.80
C ARG A 23 6.83 -2.00 -6.49
N LYS A 24 6.15 -3.00 -7.08
CA LYS A 24 4.81 -2.79 -7.68
C LYS A 24 3.80 -2.28 -6.65
N ARG A 25 3.76 -2.88 -5.46
CA ARG A 25 2.86 -2.48 -4.37
C ARG A 25 3.16 -1.09 -3.83
N VAL A 26 4.43 -0.67 -3.76
CA VAL A 26 4.82 0.69 -3.37
C VAL A 26 4.27 1.69 -4.38
N THR A 27 4.52 1.49 -5.68
CA THR A 27 4.01 2.39 -6.74
C THR A 27 2.48 2.45 -6.73
N GLU A 28 1.80 1.32 -6.59
CA GLU A 28 0.34 1.29 -6.46
C GLU A 28 -0.16 1.98 -5.19
N SER A 29 0.55 1.85 -4.07
CA SER A 29 0.17 2.51 -2.82
C SER A 29 0.30 4.02 -2.93
N ILE A 30 1.36 4.52 -3.59
CA ILE A 30 1.55 5.96 -3.85
C ILE A 30 0.42 6.47 -4.75
N ALA A 31 0.11 5.78 -5.85
CA ALA A 31 -0.97 6.18 -6.76
C ALA A 31 -2.35 6.17 -6.09
N LEU A 32 -2.61 5.25 -5.16
CA LEU A 32 -3.86 5.19 -4.41
C LEU A 32 -3.95 6.25 -3.32
N LEU A 33 -2.84 6.54 -2.64
CA LEU A 33 -2.75 7.62 -1.66
C LEU A 33 -2.94 8.99 -2.32
N ASP A 34 -2.35 9.18 -3.50
CA ASP A 34 -2.53 10.38 -4.34
C ASP A 34 -3.99 10.57 -4.76
N GLN A 35 -4.67 9.50 -5.16
CA GLN A 35 -6.12 9.54 -5.47
C GLN A 35 -7.02 9.64 -4.23
N GLY A 36 -6.48 9.66 -3.01
CA GLY A 36 -7.26 9.64 -1.77
C GLY A 36 -8.09 8.36 -1.59
N LYS A 37 -7.79 7.30 -2.35
CA LYS A 37 -8.54 6.04 -2.35
C LYS A 37 -7.93 5.07 -1.35
N LYS A 38 -8.76 4.53 -0.46
CA LYS A 38 -8.39 3.39 0.39
C LYS A 38 -8.39 2.13 -0.47
N ARG A 39 -7.28 1.38 -0.48
CA ARG A 39 -7.27 0.01 -1.01
C ARG A 39 -8.33 -0.79 -0.27
N GLY A 40 -9.37 -1.22 -0.98
CA GLY A 40 -10.33 -2.18 -0.48
C GLY A 40 -9.64 -3.54 -0.33
N MET A 41 -8.87 -3.71 0.73
CA MET A 41 -8.40 -5.03 1.15
C MET A 41 -9.63 -5.71 1.75
N LYS A 42 -10.28 -6.57 0.96
CA LYS A 42 -11.28 -7.52 1.44
C LYS A 42 -10.59 -8.81 1.84
#